data_AF-A0A0D0AL49-F1
#
_entry.id   AF-A0A0D0AL49-F1
#
_cell.length_a   1.000
_cell.length_b   1.000
_cell.length_c   1.000
_cell.angle_alpha   90.00
_cell.angle_beta   90.00
_cell.angle_gamma   90.00
#
_symmetry.space_group_name_H-M   'P 1'
#
loop_
_entity.id
_entity.type
_entity.pdbx_description
1 polymer ?
#
loop_
_entity_poly.entity_id
_entity_poly.type
_entity_poly.pdbx_seq_one_letter_code
_entity_poly.pdbx_strand_id
1 'polypeptide(L)'
;MKAEDFDVHDLQHFDSHTEMKHFNASDNSMDPLSILENDGWKKTDVEIMVPSKEKNPNGNGRPFSVSGLVYQLLIAVIKAAFSEQSSKLFTPFKRIWKLPVTRQEQRLYDKLYTSDAWIEAHDELQKQRRDDGCKLERVVAGLMFWSDSTHLAHFGNTLTWLLYLFFGNLSK
;
A
#
# COMPACT_ATOMS: atom_id res chain seq x y z
N MET A 1 16.50 -18.69 -25.83
CA MET A 1 15.10 -18.70 -26.26
C MET A 1 14.71 -17.24 -26.43
N LYS A 2 14.51 -16.76 -27.66
CA LYS A 2 14.02 -15.40 -27.91
C LYS A 2 12.50 -15.41 -27.75
N ALA A 3 11.92 -14.32 -27.23
CA ALA A 3 10.47 -14.17 -27.22
C ALA A 3 9.96 -14.13 -28.68
N GLU A 4 8.75 -14.65 -28.94
CA GLU A 4 8.21 -14.82 -30.30
C GLU A 4 7.97 -13.48 -31.03
N ASP A 5 7.89 -12.39 -30.27
CA ASP A 5 7.68 -11.01 -30.70
C ASP A 5 8.97 -10.19 -30.81
N PHE A 6 10.14 -10.79 -30.51
CA PHE A 6 11.40 -10.06 -30.52
C PHE A 6 11.96 -9.92 -31.94
N ASP A 7 11.79 -8.75 -32.55
CA ASP A 7 12.45 -8.35 -33.80
C ASP A 7 13.71 -7.51 -33.53
N VAL A 8 14.82 -7.91 -34.13
CA VAL A 8 16.10 -7.20 -34.05
C VAL A 8 16.08 -5.92 -34.91
N HIS A 9 15.20 -5.86 -35.91
CA HIS A 9 15.05 -4.70 -36.78
C HIS A 9 14.48 -3.48 -36.03
N ASP A 10 13.71 -3.68 -34.96
CA ASP A 10 13.19 -2.61 -34.11
C ASP A 10 14.29 -1.78 -33.43
N LEU A 11 15.49 -2.36 -33.27
CA LEU A 11 16.64 -1.72 -32.62
C LEU A 11 17.58 -1.03 -33.61
N GLN A 12 17.38 -1.16 -34.93
CA GLN A 12 18.30 -0.64 -35.95
C GLN A 12 18.35 0.90 -35.97
N HIS A 13 17.30 1.56 -35.48
CA HIS A 13 17.21 3.01 -35.39
C HIS A 13 17.07 3.51 -33.95
N PHE A 14 17.25 2.62 -32.97
CA PHE A 14 17.15 2.97 -31.56
C PHE A 14 18.40 3.75 -31.14
N ASP A 15 18.21 5.03 -30.81
CA ASP A 15 19.25 5.89 -30.22
C ASP A 15 18.82 6.29 -28.80
N SER A 16 19.59 5.85 -27.81
CA SER A 16 19.25 6.05 -26.40
C SER A 16 19.19 7.52 -26.01
N HIS A 17 19.98 8.39 -26.64
CA HIS A 17 19.97 9.83 -26.35
C HIS A 17 18.73 10.52 -26.92
N THR A 18 18.26 10.08 -28.08
CA THR A 18 17.06 10.59 -28.74
C THR A 18 15.81 10.13 -27.99
N GLU A 19 15.72 8.85 -27.65
CA GLU A 19 14.60 8.32 -26.86
C GLU A 19 14.56 8.94 -25.45
N MET A 20 15.71 9.16 -24.81
CA MET A 20 15.77 9.89 -23.54
C MET A 20 15.26 11.34 -23.67
N LYS A 21 15.59 12.03 -24.77
CA LYS A 21 15.07 13.38 -25.05
C LYS A 21 13.57 13.36 -25.29
N HIS A 22 13.05 12.36 -25.99
CA HIS A 22 11.62 12.18 -26.23
C HIS A 22 10.87 11.90 -24.92
N PHE A 23 11.41 11.01 -24.07
CA PHE A 23 10.89 10.73 -22.74
C PHE A 23 10.84 12.00 -21.88
N ASN A 24 11.96 12.72 -21.77
CA ASN A 24 12.03 13.97 -21.00
C ASN A 24 11.10 15.08 -21.57
N ALA A 25 10.92 15.15 -22.89
CA ALA A 25 10.00 16.09 -23.51
C ALA A 25 8.53 15.75 -23.21
N SER A 26 8.19 14.46 -23.17
CA SER A 26 6.85 13.99 -22.80
C SER A 26 6.54 14.25 -21.32
N ASP A 27 7.52 14.08 -20.43
CA ASP A 27 7.43 14.33 -18.98
C ASP A 27 7.19 15.83 -18.68
N ASN A 28 7.74 16.73 -19.49
CA ASN A 28 7.49 18.18 -19.39
C ASN A 28 6.12 18.62 -19.92
N SER A 29 5.42 17.77 -20.69
CA SER A 29 4.12 18.09 -21.30
C SER A 29 2.92 17.56 -20.51
N MET A 30 3.16 16.60 -19.61
CA MET A 30 2.15 16.05 -18.73
C MET A 30 2.23 16.81 -17.41
N ASP A 31 1.11 17.37 -16.94
CA ASP A 31 1.03 17.82 -15.56
C ASP A 31 1.25 16.57 -14.67
N PRO A 32 2.28 16.52 -13.80
CA PRO A 32 2.51 15.37 -12.93
C PRO A 32 1.27 14.99 -12.10
N LEU A 33 0.38 15.96 -11.86
CA LEU A 33 -0.89 15.76 -11.17
C LEU A 33 -1.91 15.00 -12.04
N SER A 34 -1.89 15.18 -13.37
CA SER A 34 -2.82 14.50 -14.29
C SER A 34 -2.58 12.98 -14.38
N ILE A 35 -1.32 12.55 -14.28
CA ILE A 35 -0.97 11.11 -14.21
C ILE A 35 -1.48 10.52 -12.90
N LEU A 36 -1.32 11.26 -11.81
CA LEU A 36 -1.69 10.83 -10.47
C LEU A 36 -3.22 10.72 -10.29
N GLU A 37 -3.98 11.63 -10.88
CA GLU A 37 -5.45 11.62 -10.88
C GLU A 37 -6.02 10.39 -11.60
N ASN A 38 -5.38 9.95 -12.71
CA ASN A 38 -5.76 8.72 -13.42
C ASN A 38 -5.56 7.47 -12.56
N ASP A 39 -4.54 7.47 -11.68
CA ASP A 39 -4.24 6.39 -10.74
C ASP A 39 -5.04 6.49 -9.42
N GLY A 40 -6.12 7.28 -9.39
CA GLY A 40 -7.05 7.37 -8.26
C GLY A 40 -6.53 8.17 -7.05
N TRP A 41 -5.41 8.89 -7.20
CA TRP A 41 -4.97 9.85 -6.20
C TRP A 41 -5.79 11.12 -6.26
N LYS A 42 -5.95 11.75 -5.10
CA LYS A 42 -6.71 12.97 -4.89
C LYS A 42 -5.85 13.99 -4.19
N LYS A 43 -6.08 15.27 -4.51
CA LYS A 43 -5.44 16.40 -3.85
C LYS A 43 -6.46 17.16 -3.02
N THR A 44 -6.08 17.54 -1.82
CA THR A 44 -6.91 18.37 -0.94
C THR A 44 -6.04 19.23 -0.05
N ASP A 45 -6.59 20.34 0.41
CA ASP A 45 -6.03 21.10 1.51
C ASP A 45 -6.70 20.61 2.80
N VAL A 46 -5.93 20.42 3.87
CA VAL A 46 -6.45 19.98 5.17
C VAL A 46 -5.97 20.90 6.28
N GLU A 47 -6.83 21.11 7.27
CA GLU A 47 -6.48 21.82 8.49
C GLU A 47 -6.29 20.81 9.62
N ILE A 48 -5.10 20.79 10.22
CA ILE A 48 -4.78 19.91 11.35
C ILE A 48 -4.60 20.74 12.61
N MET A 49 -5.12 20.24 13.74
CA MET A 49 -4.91 20.86 15.04
C MET A 49 -3.57 20.42 15.61
N VAL A 50 -2.60 21.33 15.66
CA VAL A 50 -1.29 21.06 16.24
C VAL A 50 -1.30 21.44 17.72
N PRO A 51 -1.03 20.49 18.64
CA PRO A 51 -0.96 20.79 20.06
C PRO A 51 0.12 21.84 20.34
N SER A 52 -0.27 22.97 20.93
CA SER A 52 0.66 23.95 21.48
C SER A 52 0.93 23.62 22.94
N LYS A 53 2.18 23.69 23.39
CA LYS A 53 2.54 23.56 24.82
C LYS A 53 2.05 24.75 25.67
N GLU A 54 1.37 25.72 25.07
CA GLU A 54 0.84 26.90 25.73
C GLU A 54 -0.49 26.56 26.44
N LYS A 55 -0.65 27.02 27.69
CA LYS A 55 -1.92 26.91 28.41
C LYS A 55 -2.89 27.95 27.87
N ASN A 56 -3.95 27.49 27.20
CA ASN A 56 -4.98 28.37 26.68
C ASN A 56 -6.36 27.91 27.17
N PRO A 57 -7.18 28.78 27.82
CA PRO A 57 -8.48 28.40 28.39
C PRO A 57 -9.49 27.86 27.35
N ASN A 58 -9.29 28.13 26.06
CA ASN A 58 -10.18 27.67 24.97
C ASN A 58 -9.68 26.41 24.24
N GLY A 59 -8.58 25.79 24.70
CA GLY A 59 -7.99 24.59 24.11
C GLY A 59 -6.53 24.77 23.68
N ASN A 60 -5.72 23.73 23.82
CA ASN A 60 -4.26 23.79 23.66
C ASN A 60 -3.78 23.46 22.25
N GLY A 61 -4.48 23.90 21.19
CA GLY A 61 -4.08 23.61 19.80
C GLY A 61 -4.23 24.81 18.89
N ARG A 62 -3.34 24.92 17.89
CA ARG A 62 -3.46 25.91 16.81
C ARG A 62 -3.77 25.17 15.50
N PRO A 63 -4.73 25.66 14.68
CA PRO A 63 -4.94 25.11 13.35
C PRO A 63 -3.71 25.36 12.49
N PHE A 64 -3.34 24.35 11.70
CA PHE A 64 -2.26 24.40 10.73
C PHE A 64 -2.79 23.90 9.39
N SER A 65 -2.73 24.75 8.37
CA SER A 65 -3.17 24.40 7.02
C SER A 65 -2.05 23.68 6.27
N VAL A 66 -2.33 22.44 5.85
CA VAL A 66 -1.49 21.65 4.96
C VAL A 66 -2.12 21.72 3.57
N SER A 67 -1.52 22.51 2.68
CA SER A 67 -1.98 22.61 1.30
C SER A 67 -1.34 21.54 0.42
N GLY A 68 -2.13 21.03 -0.53
CA GLY A 68 -1.68 20.07 -1.53
C GLY A 68 -1.41 18.67 -1.01
N LEU A 69 -2.11 18.23 0.05
CA LEU A 69 -2.06 16.84 0.50
C LEU A 69 -2.56 15.93 -0.63
N VAL A 70 -1.72 14.99 -1.03
CA VAL A 70 -2.09 13.97 -2.00
C VAL A 70 -2.35 12.64 -1.28
N TYR A 71 -3.48 12.00 -1.57
CA TYR A 71 -3.89 10.75 -0.93
C TYR A 71 -4.69 9.86 -1.87
N GLN A 72 -4.73 8.56 -1.59
CA GLN A 72 -5.72 7.64 -2.20
C GLN A 72 -6.79 7.27 -1.18
N LEU A 73 -8.02 7.04 -1.66
CA LEU A 73 -9.08 6.52 -0.80
C LEU A 73 -8.74 5.10 -0.37
N LEU A 74 -8.67 4.86 0.94
CA LEU A 74 -8.34 3.54 1.49
C LEU A 74 -9.23 2.42 0.91
N ILE A 75 -10.54 2.67 0.76
CA ILE A 75 -11.47 1.70 0.17
C ILE A 75 -11.12 1.40 -1.30
N ALA A 76 -10.68 2.41 -2.07
CA ALA A 76 -10.27 2.21 -3.46
C ALA A 76 -9.00 1.34 -3.53
N VAL A 77 -8.02 1.62 -2.67
CA VAL A 77 -6.78 0.84 -2.57
C VAL A 77 -7.05 -0.61 -2.16
N ILE A 78 -7.95 -0.82 -1.18
CA ILE A 78 -8.39 -2.17 -0.79
C ILE A 78 -9.05 -2.88 -1.98
N LYS A 79 -10.00 -2.24 -2.66
CA LYS A 79 -10.67 -2.87 -3.81
C LYS A 79 -9.68 -3.24 -4.91
N ALA A 80 -8.72 -2.37 -5.21
CA ALA A 80 -7.68 -2.64 -6.21
C ALA A 80 -6.85 -3.87 -5.80
N ALA A 81 -6.33 -3.90 -4.57
CA ALA A 81 -5.49 -4.99 -4.07
C ALA A 81 -6.19 -6.36 -4.07
N PHE A 82 -7.51 -6.40 -3.81
CA PHE A 82 -8.30 -7.64 -3.82
C PHE A 82 -8.94 -7.97 -5.18
N SER A 83 -8.74 -7.12 -6.20
CA SER A 83 -9.15 -7.40 -7.58
C SER A 83 -8.04 -8.08 -8.38
N GLU A 84 -6.80 -8.07 -7.89
CA GLU A 84 -5.67 -8.71 -8.57
C GLU A 84 -5.71 -10.24 -8.48
N GLN A 85 -5.32 -10.91 -9.57
CA GLN A 85 -5.28 -12.39 -9.66
C GLN A 85 -4.39 -13.05 -8.57
N SER A 86 -3.43 -12.29 -8.01
CA SER A 86 -2.50 -12.71 -6.97
C SER A 86 -3.14 -12.76 -5.57
N SER A 87 -4.31 -12.13 -5.38
CA SER A 87 -5.05 -12.15 -4.10
C SER A 87 -5.79 -13.48 -3.93
N LYS A 88 -5.05 -14.60 -3.93
CA LYS A 88 -5.61 -15.88 -3.54
C LYS A 88 -6.03 -15.75 -2.08
N LEU A 89 -7.34 -15.83 -1.84
CA LEU A 89 -7.92 -15.76 -0.50
C LEU A 89 -7.24 -16.80 0.40
N PHE A 90 -6.43 -16.31 1.33
CA PHE A 90 -5.72 -17.16 2.28
C PHE A 90 -6.65 -17.47 3.44
N THR A 91 -7.25 -18.67 3.42
CA THR A 91 -7.82 -19.26 4.63
C THR A 91 -6.70 -19.35 5.67
N PRO A 92 -6.84 -18.74 6.85
CA PRO A 92 -5.77 -18.70 7.83
C PRO A 92 -5.51 -20.08 8.43
N PHE A 93 -4.27 -20.34 8.84
CA PHE A 93 -3.86 -21.64 9.37
C PHE A 93 -2.71 -21.54 10.37
N LYS A 94 -2.62 -22.54 11.25
CA LYS A 94 -1.51 -22.68 12.19
C LYS A 94 -0.38 -23.46 11.51
N ARG A 95 0.82 -22.88 11.44
CA ARG A 95 2.01 -23.56 10.91
C ARG A 95 2.84 -24.14 12.05
N ILE A 96 3.01 -25.46 12.06
CA ILE A 96 3.77 -26.16 13.09
C ILE A 96 4.99 -26.80 12.43
N TRP A 97 6.16 -26.52 12.99
CA TRP A 97 7.39 -27.23 12.65
C TRP A 97 7.65 -28.33 13.68
N LYS A 98 8.01 -29.53 13.23
CA LYS A 98 8.33 -30.65 14.10
C LYS A 98 9.81 -30.97 13.99
N LEU A 99 10.51 -31.01 15.12
CA LEU A 99 11.91 -31.42 15.14
C LEU A 99 12.03 -32.88 14.70
N PRO A 100 12.95 -33.21 13.76
CA PRO A 100 13.09 -34.59 13.28
C PRO A 100 13.47 -35.58 14.38
N VAL A 101 14.30 -35.13 15.34
CA VAL A 101 14.93 -35.99 16.35
C VAL A 101 14.08 -36.09 17.61
N THR A 102 13.65 -34.96 18.18
CA THR A 102 12.93 -34.92 19.46
C THR A 102 11.42 -35.00 19.29
N ARG A 103 10.89 -34.92 18.06
CA ARG A 103 9.46 -34.82 17.73
C ARG A 103 8.73 -33.65 18.41
N GLN A 104 9.47 -32.72 19.01
CA GLN A 104 8.90 -31.53 19.62
C GLN A 104 8.29 -30.64 18.55
N GLU A 105 7.10 -30.13 18.85
CA GLU A 105 6.35 -29.22 17.98
C GLU A 105 6.64 -27.77 18.38
N GLN A 106 6.97 -26.95 17.39
CA GLN A 106 7.16 -25.53 17.57
C GLN A 106 6.23 -24.77 16.64
N ARG A 107 5.53 -23.77 17.18
CA ARG A 107 4.70 -22.87 16.38
C ARG A 107 5.59 -21.92 15.58
N LEU A 108 5.37 -21.87 14.27
CA LEU A 108 6.04 -20.95 13.36
C LEU A 108 5.10 -19.78 13.01
N TYR A 109 5.66 -18.57 13.07
CA TYR A 109 5.01 -17.33 12.65
C TYR A 109 5.84 -16.74 11.51
N ASP A 110 5.25 -16.68 10.32
CA ASP A 110 5.93 -16.24 9.08
C ASP A 110 5.08 -15.20 8.36
N LYS A 111 3.76 -15.43 8.31
CA LYS A 111 2.80 -14.53 7.68
C LYS A 111 1.74 -14.07 8.68
N LEU A 112 1.18 -12.88 8.46
CA LEU A 112 0.13 -12.31 9.30
C LEU A 112 -1.08 -13.25 9.46
N TYR A 113 -1.51 -13.89 8.36
CA TYR A 113 -2.61 -14.85 8.37
C TYR A 113 -2.30 -16.19 9.08
N THR A 114 -1.08 -16.38 9.58
CA THR A 114 -0.70 -17.51 10.43
C THR A 114 -0.68 -17.17 11.92
N SER A 115 -0.90 -15.90 12.27
CA SER A 115 -0.98 -15.45 13.66
C SER A 115 -2.30 -15.89 14.30
N ASP A 116 -2.29 -16.10 15.62
CA ASP A 116 -3.50 -16.48 16.33
C ASP A 116 -4.55 -15.36 16.29
N ALA A 117 -4.13 -14.08 16.36
CA ALA A 117 -5.02 -12.93 16.22
C ALA A 117 -5.78 -12.90 14.89
N TRP A 118 -5.13 -13.27 13.79
CA TRP A 118 -5.81 -13.35 12.49
C TRP A 118 -6.79 -14.52 12.41
N ILE A 119 -6.40 -15.68 12.96
CA ILE A 119 -7.25 -16.87 12.99
C ILE A 119 -8.52 -16.59 13.80
N GLU A 120 -8.37 -15.94 14.95
CA GLU A 120 -9.48 -15.51 15.80
C GLU A 120 -10.39 -14.52 15.07
N ALA A 121 -9.85 -13.44 14.50
CA ALA A 121 -10.63 -12.47 13.74
C ALA A 121 -11.37 -13.09 12.54
N HIS A 122 -10.76 -14.08 11.88
CA HIS A 122 -11.41 -14.80 10.79
C HIS A 122 -12.55 -15.69 11.29
N ASP A 123 -12.36 -16.40 12.40
CA ASP A 123 -13.40 -17.23 13.01
C ASP A 123 -14.60 -16.39 13.50
N GLU A 124 -14.33 -15.25 14.15
CA GLU A 124 -15.36 -14.27 14.52
C GLU A 124 -16.14 -13.77 13.30
N LEU A 125 -15.43 -13.42 12.22
CA LEU A 125 -16.04 -12.99 10.96
C LEU A 125 -16.92 -14.07 10.33
N GLN A 126 -16.52 -15.34 10.39
CA GLN A 126 -17.34 -16.43 9.87
C GLN A 126 -18.59 -16.68 10.72
N LYS A 127 -18.51 -16.50 12.03
CA LYS A 127 -19.64 -16.67 12.97
C LYS A 127 -20.70 -15.58 12.86
N GLN A 128 -20.39 -14.42 12.29
CA GLN A 128 -21.36 -13.33 12.11
C GLN A 128 -22.53 -13.75 11.24
N ARG A 129 -23.75 -13.30 11.58
CA ARG A 129 -24.93 -13.47 10.73
C ARG A 129 -24.74 -12.81 9.37
N ARG A 130 -25.39 -13.34 8.34
CA ARG A 130 -25.38 -12.81 6.97
C ARG A 130 -26.78 -12.26 6.67
N ASP A 131 -27.00 -11.00 7.02
CA ASP A 131 -28.29 -10.35 6.87
C ASP A 131 -28.41 -9.55 5.55
N ASP A 132 -27.33 -9.49 4.78
CA ASP A 132 -27.18 -8.70 3.55
C ASP A 132 -27.47 -9.49 2.26
N GLY A 133 -27.76 -10.80 2.36
CA GLY A 133 -27.97 -11.68 1.21
C GLY A 133 -26.69 -11.94 0.38
N CYS A 134 -25.52 -11.49 0.84
CA CYS A 134 -24.27 -11.67 0.14
C CYS A 134 -23.76 -13.12 0.26
N LYS A 135 -23.50 -13.75 -0.89
CA LYS A 135 -22.99 -15.14 -0.96
C LYS A 135 -21.47 -15.22 -1.10
N LEU A 136 -20.80 -14.09 -1.28
CA LEU A 136 -19.35 -14.04 -1.43
C LEU A 136 -18.65 -14.44 -0.11
N GLU A 137 -17.40 -14.87 -0.24
CA GLU A 137 -16.57 -15.16 0.93
C GLU A 137 -16.26 -13.86 1.69
N ARG A 138 -16.39 -13.91 3.02
CA ARG A 138 -15.96 -12.81 3.89
C ARG A 138 -14.53 -13.10 4.33
N VAL A 139 -13.65 -12.13 4.13
CA VAL A 139 -12.23 -12.25 4.48
C VAL A 139 -11.79 -11.10 5.36
N VAL A 140 -10.75 -11.37 6.16
CA VAL A 140 -10.05 -10.34 6.93
C VAL A 140 -9.04 -9.67 5.99
N ALA A 141 -9.08 -8.34 5.93
CA ALA A 141 -8.09 -7.53 5.23
C ALA A 141 -7.06 -7.00 6.23
N GLY A 142 -5.81 -7.44 6.09
CA GLY A 142 -4.68 -7.01 6.90
C GLY A 142 -4.03 -5.78 6.32
N LEU A 143 -4.15 -4.66 7.01
CA LEU A 143 -3.56 -3.38 6.63
C LEU A 143 -2.37 -3.08 7.54
N MET A 144 -1.19 -2.88 6.96
CA MET A 144 0.01 -2.53 7.69
C MET A 144 0.47 -1.14 7.28
N PHE A 145 0.51 -0.21 8.24
CA PHE A 145 0.89 1.18 8.00
C PHE A 145 2.27 1.48 8.57
N TRP A 146 3.09 2.21 7.82
CA TRP A 146 4.35 2.77 8.29
C TRP A 146 4.48 4.22 7.88
N SER A 147 5.19 4.99 8.69
CA SER A 147 5.59 6.34 8.35
C SER A 147 7.07 6.51 8.67
N ASP A 148 7.83 6.89 7.65
CA ASP A 148 9.23 7.28 7.79
C ASP A 148 9.46 8.62 7.08
N SER A 149 10.43 9.36 7.62
CA SER A 149 10.84 10.65 7.09
C SER A 149 11.79 10.41 5.93
N THR A 150 11.37 10.77 4.72
CA THR A 150 12.22 10.72 3.53
C THR A 150 12.85 12.09 3.28
N HIS A 151 14.16 12.11 3.08
CA HIS A 151 14.90 13.34 2.75
C HIS A 151 14.80 13.58 1.23
N LEU A 152 14.06 14.60 0.82
CA LEU A 152 13.69 14.76 -0.60
C LEU A 152 14.81 15.35 -1.47
N ALA A 153 15.89 15.89 -0.87
CA ALA A 153 17.04 16.43 -1.59
C ALA A 153 18.34 16.35 -0.77
N HIS A 154 19.49 16.21 -1.44
CA HIS A 154 20.82 16.23 -0.81
C HIS A 154 21.21 17.62 -0.27
N PHE A 155 20.58 18.68 -0.79
CA PHE A 155 20.74 20.06 -0.34
C PHE A 155 19.38 20.70 -0.09
N GLY A 156 18.87 20.53 1.13
CA GLY A 156 17.61 21.13 1.60
C GLY A 156 17.02 20.34 2.76
N ASN A 157 16.56 21.02 3.82
CA ASN A 157 15.92 20.40 4.99
C ASN A 157 14.45 20.00 4.74
N THR A 158 14.07 19.74 3.50
CA THR A 158 12.69 19.35 3.16
C THR A 158 12.51 17.87 3.43
N LEU A 159 11.84 17.55 4.53
CA LEU A 159 11.41 16.21 4.89
C LEU A 159 10.01 15.96 4.34
N THR A 160 9.81 14.82 3.68
CA THR A 160 8.50 14.37 3.24
C THR A 160 8.10 13.13 4.03
N TRP A 161 6.91 13.21 4.62
CA TRP A 161 6.35 12.15 5.44
C TRP A 161 5.45 11.31 4.56
N LEU A 162 5.96 10.16 4.12
CA LEU A 162 5.16 9.21 3.36
C LEU A 162 4.48 8.27 4.35
N LEU A 163 3.20 7.99 4.10
CA LEU A 163 2.46 6.92 4.77
C LEU A 163 2.37 5.76 3.79
N TYR A 164 3.04 4.67 4.13
CA TYR A 164 3.05 3.46 3.32
C TYR A 164 2.00 2.48 3.84
N LEU A 165 1.29 1.84 2.91
CA LEU A 165 0.36 0.76 3.18
C LEU A 165 0.85 -0.51 2.51
N PHE A 166 0.98 -1.59 3.27
CA PHE A 166 1.17 -2.93 2.75
C PHE A 166 0.00 -3.84 3.16
N PHE A 167 -0.39 -4.74 2.26
CA PHE A 167 -1.42 -5.73 2.54
C PHE A 167 -0.80 -7.00 3.12
N GLY A 168 -1.14 -7.33 4.36
CA GLY A 168 -0.75 -8.61 4.99
C GLY A 168 -1.34 -9.84 4.29
N ASN A 169 -2.35 -9.63 3.44
CA ASN A 169 -2.95 -10.65 2.59
C ASN A 169 -2.09 -11.02 1.38
N LEU A 170 -1.21 -10.13 0.94
CA LEU A 170 -0.42 -10.36 -0.27
C LEU A 170 0.93 -10.96 0.13
N SER A 171 1.27 -12.11 -0.46
CA SER A 171 2.62 -12.63 -0.38
C SER A 171 3.51 -11.83 -1.32
N LYS A 172 4.66 -11.38 -0.82
CA LYS A 172 5.77 -10.89 -1.64
C LYS A 172 6.26 -11.95 -2.62
#